data_AF-A0A9W7FWX9-F1
#
_entry.id   AF-A0A9W7FWX9-F1
#
_cell.length_a   1.000
_cell.length_b   1.000
_cell.length_c   1.000
_cell.angle_alpha   90.00
_cell.angle_beta   90.00
_cell.angle_gamma   90.00
#
_symmetry.space_group_name_H-M   'P 1'
#
loop_
_entity.id
_entity.type
_entity.pdbx_description
1 polymer ?
#
loop_
_entity_poly.entity_id
_entity_poly.type
_entity_poly.pdbx_seq_one_letter_code
_entity_poly.pdbx_strand_id
1 'polypeptide(L)'
;MPSSAVYSGVESFRDNDELTEVTFAKGVTTIGEDAFRGCSSLAAIIIPDGVTSIGDSAFGKCSSLAAITIPDSVTMIGNHAFRECSSLAAITIPASVATIGNYAFLLCSSLAAITIPDGVTTIGNSTFQRCSSLAAITIPDTVTTIDFGAFWGCSSLTAITIPDGVTTIGNRAFLVCSSLEAIIIPNGVTIIGSGVFRGCSSLAAITIPNGVTSIGNSAFSQCSSLAAITIPDSVTSIGIAAFYGCSALMTLSLSPAVSIGNDCFLDCTALISAAAAQNMLTVEDLLHSRWHRIRERVAVLSCLKTPWNDDLENQPRSDTPEQNSHLDGDEVVALQGIKARKRLPKVMWRVILEFL
;
A
#
# COMPACT_ATOMS: atom_id res chain seq x y z
N MET A 1 11.07 -24.91 33.61
CA MET A 1 11.55 -23.76 34.40
C MET A 1 10.50 -23.44 35.48
N PRO A 2 10.78 -22.67 36.54
CA PRO A 2 9.78 -22.43 37.59
C PRO A 2 8.61 -21.57 37.08
N SER A 3 7.46 -21.69 37.73
CA SER A 3 6.26 -20.90 37.43
C SER A 3 6.29 -19.48 38.01
N SER A 4 7.20 -19.23 38.96
CA SER A 4 7.53 -17.92 39.52
C SER A 4 9.04 -17.70 39.47
N ALA A 5 9.50 -16.51 39.09
CA ALA A 5 10.94 -16.21 39.05
C ALA A 5 11.29 -14.78 39.52
N VAL A 6 12.54 -14.60 39.93
CA VAL A 6 13.14 -13.28 40.18
C VAL A 6 13.99 -12.92 38.96
N TYR A 7 13.73 -11.77 38.34
CA TYR A 7 14.53 -11.20 37.26
C TYR A 7 15.53 -10.19 37.81
N SER A 8 16.84 -10.40 37.59
CA SER A 8 17.91 -9.50 38.02
C SER A 8 18.54 -8.67 36.89
N GLY A 9 18.04 -8.81 35.66
CA GLY A 9 18.42 -7.97 34.51
C GLY A 9 19.22 -8.68 33.43
N VAL A 10 19.69 -9.91 33.69
CA VAL A 10 20.58 -10.66 32.78
C VAL A 10 20.03 -12.04 32.41
N GLU A 11 19.01 -12.52 33.12
CA GLU A 11 18.41 -13.81 32.86
C GLU A 11 17.61 -13.80 31.56
N SER A 12 17.43 -14.98 30.98
CA SER A 12 16.40 -15.20 29.98
C SER A 12 15.54 -16.35 30.45
N PHE A 13 14.25 -16.08 30.58
CA PHE A 13 13.19 -17.06 30.80
C PHE A 13 12.55 -17.47 29.47
N ARG A 14 13.28 -17.32 28.37
CA ARG A 14 12.80 -17.63 27.03
C ARG A 14 12.18 -19.02 26.95
N ASP A 15 11.02 -19.07 26.30
CA ASP A 15 10.21 -20.25 26.04
C ASP A 15 9.84 -20.99 27.36
N ASN A 16 9.77 -20.26 28.49
CA ASN A 16 9.23 -20.78 29.76
C ASN A 16 7.70 -20.70 29.78
N ASP A 17 7.06 -21.71 29.22
CA ASP A 17 5.60 -21.81 29.14
C ASP A 17 4.90 -21.98 30.50
N GLU A 18 5.63 -22.21 31.59
CA GLU A 18 5.06 -22.32 32.94
C GLU A 18 5.13 -21.00 33.73
N LEU A 19 5.88 -20.00 33.23
CA LEU A 19 6.06 -18.73 33.95
C LEU A 19 4.76 -17.94 34.01
N THR A 20 4.28 -17.69 35.22
CA THR A 20 3.05 -16.93 35.49
C THR A 20 3.30 -15.69 36.33
N GLU A 21 4.38 -15.68 37.12
CA GLU A 21 4.73 -14.58 38.02
C GLU A 21 6.21 -14.21 37.91
N VAL A 22 6.48 -12.91 37.82
CA VAL A 22 7.83 -12.34 37.80
C VAL A 22 7.94 -11.28 38.88
N THR A 23 8.95 -11.42 39.72
CA THR A 23 9.39 -10.36 40.64
C THR A 23 10.71 -9.80 40.16
N PHE A 24 10.98 -8.53 40.45
CA PHE A 24 12.19 -7.85 39.99
C PHE A 24 13.15 -7.62 41.14
N ALA A 25 14.44 -7.91 40.93
CA ALA A 25 15.48 -7.53 41.87
C ALA A 25 15.62 -5.99 41.92
N LYS A 26 16.13 -5.48 43.05
CA LYS A 26 16.40 -4.04 43.18
C LYS A 26 17.49 -3.62 42.19
N GLY A 27 17.27 -2.50 41.49
CA GLY A 27 18.27 -1.90 40.60
C GLY A 27 18.27 -2.45 39.17
N VAL A 28 17.26 -3.22 38.76
CA VAL A 28 17.07 -3.57 37.36
C VAL A 28 16.84 -2.29 36.56
N THR A 29 17.68 -2.05 35.56
CA THR A 29 17.63 -0.85 34.70
C THR A 29 17.21 -1.16 33.27
N THR A 30 17.16 -2.43 32.89
CA THR A 30 16.84 -2.89 31.53
C THR A 30 16.09 -4.21 31.58
N ILE A 31 15.11 -4.40 30.69
CA ILE A 31 14.64 -5.73 30.31
C ILE A 31 15.46 -6.16 29.09
N GLY A 32 16.26 -7.21 29.24
CA GLY A 32 17.17 -7.70 28.22
C GLY A 32 16.47 -8.27 26.99
N GLU A 33 17.23 -8.44 25.92
CA GLU A 33 16.81 -9.17 24.73
C GLU A 33 16.31 -10.56 25.10
N ASP A 34 15.19 -10.98 24.51
CA ASP A 34 14.58 -12.30 24.75
C ASP A 34 14.26 -12.64 26.22
N ALA A 35 14.27 -11.67 27.15
CA ALA A 35 14.17 -11.93 28.60
C ALA A 35 12.96 -12.80 28.98
N PHE A 36 11.81 -12.59 28.34
CA PHE A 36 10.57 -13.33 28.54
C PHE A 36 9.97 -13.85 27.23
N ARG A 37 10.76 -13.90 26.14
CA ARG A 37 10.25 -14.31 24.83
C ARG A 37 9.63 -15.70 24.91
N GLY A 38 8.37 -15.87 24.53
CA GLY A 38 7.71 -17.16 24.53
C GLY A 38 7.25 -17.63 25.91
N CYS A 39 7.25 -16.79 26.94
CA CYS A 39 6.57 -17.11 28.20
C CYS A 39 5.06 -17.08 28.00
N SER A 40 4.50 -18.14 27.40
CA SER A 40 3.13 -18.17 26.90
C SER A 40 2.06 -18.16 27.99
N SER A 41 2.40 -18.51 29.24
CA SER A 41 1.49 -18.43 30.41
C SER A 41 1.59 -17.13 31.20
N LEU A 42 2.50 -16.21 30.85
CA LEU A 42 2.66 -14.95 31.57
C LEU A 42 1.50 -14.01 31.22
N ALA A 43 0.55 -13.86 32.14
CA ALA A 43 -0.69 -13.11 31.89
C ALA A 43 -0.59 -11.61 32.20
N ALA A 44 0.25 -11.24 33.17
CA ALA A 44 0.45 -9.86 33.56
C ALA A 44 1.88 -9.61 34.03
N ILE A 45 2.39 -8.39 33.80
CA ILE A 45 3.69 -7.97 34.35
C ILE A 45 3.69 -6.48 34.70
N ILE A 46 4.33 -6.13 35.82
CA ILE A 46 4.55 -4.76 36.25
C ILE A 46 6.06 -4.51 36.15
N ILE A 47 6.49 -3.71 35.18
CA ILE A 47 7.90 -3.33 35.05
C ILE A 47 8.19 -2.28 36.14
N PRO A 48 9.25 -2.46 36.96
CA PRO A 48 9.52 -1.57 38.09
C PRO A 48 10.15 -0.25 37.64
N ASP A 49 9.93 0.80 38.44
CA ASP A 49 10.60 2.09 38.28
C ASP A 49 12.13 1.91 38.22
N GLY A 50 12.77 2.72 37.37
CA GLY A 50 14.21 2.66 37.13
C GLY A 50 14.59 1.82 35.91
N VAL A 51 13.67 1.01 35.37
CA VAL A 51 13.86 0.41 34.05
C VAL A 51 13.79 1.49 32.98
N THR A 52 14.81 1.56 32.15
CA THR A 52 15.01 2.59 31.12
C THR A 52 14.81 2.08 29.69
N SER A 53 14.91 0.77 29.47
CA SER A 53 14.72 0.15 28.16
C SER A 53 14.11 -1.24 28.23
N ILE A 54 13.28 -1.56 27.22
CA ILE A 54 12.77 -2.90 26.95
C ILE A 54 13.47 -3.40 25.68
N GLY A 55 14.24 -4.46 25.78
CA GLY A 55 15.07 -4.99 24.70
C GLY A 55 14.30 -5.70 23.59
N ASP A 56 15.05 -6.11 22.56
CA ASP A 56 14.51 -6.78 21.39
C ASP A 56 13.85 -8.11 21.78
N SER A 57 12.66 -8.38 21.22
CA SER A 57 11.85 -9.56 21.51
C SER A 57 11.59 -9.84 23.00
N ALA A 58 11.80 -8.88 23.92
CA ALA A 58 11.75 -9.10 25.37
C ALA A 58 10.48 -9.83 25.86
N PHE A 59 9.32 -9.51 25.29
CA PHE A 59 8.03 -10.17 25.54
C PHE A 59 7.43 -10.79 24.28
N GLY A 60 8.24 -11.00 23.24
CA GLY A 60 7.75 -11.56 21.98
C GLY A 60 7.17 -12.97 22.21
N LYS A 61 5.98 -13.26 21.70
CA LYS A 61 5.24 -14.52 21.87
C LYS A 61 4.75 -14.80 23.29
N CYS A 62 4.68 -13.80 24.18
CA CYS A 62 3.90 -13.90 25.41
C CYS A 62 2.39 -13.85 25.07
N SER A 63 1.86 -14.92 24.48
CA SER A 63 0.52 -14.96 23.89
C SER A 63 -0.62 -14.73 24.89
N SER A 64 -0.42 -15.06 26.17
CA SER A 64 -1.39 -14.79 27.25
C SER A 64 -1.22 -13.43 27.92
N LEU A 65 -0.18 -12.64 27.59
CA LEU A 65 0.06 -11.35 28.23
C LEU A 65 -1.08 -10.38 27.88
N ALA A 66 -1.94 -10.14 28.86
CA ALA A 66 -3.13 -9.31 28.73
C ALA A 66 -2.96 -7.94 29.39
N ALA A 67 -2.08 -7.83 30.38
CA ALA A 67 -1.83 -6.59 31.10
C ALA A 67 -0.33 -6.35 31.30
N ILE A 68 0.14 -5.14 30.97
CA ILE A 68 1.50 -4.71 31.25
C ILE A 68 1.50 -3.27 31.75
N THR A 69 2.26 -3.02 32.81
CA THR A 69 2.56 -1.66 33.28
C THR A 69 4.00 -1.31 32.91
N ILE A 70 4.19 -0.23 32.16
CA ILE A 70 5.49 0.31 31.77
C ILE A 70 5.70 1.63 32.53
N PRO A 71 6.79 1.81 33.29
CA PRO A 71 7.03 3.02 34.07
C PRO A 71 7.55 4.17 33.20
N ASP A 72 7.35 5.41 33.67
CA ASP A 72 7.77 6.65 32.99
C ASP A 72 9.29 6.80 32.82
N SER A 73 10.09 5.91 33.43
CA SER A 73 11.54 5.87 33.20
C SER A 73 11.93 5.21 31.87
N VAL A 74 11.02 4.48 31.21
CA VAL A 74 11.33 3.79 29.94
C VAL A 74 11.41 4.79 28.80
N THR A 75 12.52 4.74 28.06
CA THR A 75 12.79 5.63 26.92
C THR A 75 12.81 4.90 25.58
N MET A 76 12.90 3.57 25.60
CA MET A 76 13.08 2.74 24.40
C MET A 76 12.33 1.41 24.53
N ILE A 77 11.63 1.05 23.44
CA ILE A 77 11.03 -0.28 23.22
C ILE A 77 11.71 -0.88 21.98
N GLY A 78 12.32 -2.05 22.14
CA GLY A 78 13.11 -2.73 21.11
C GLY A 78 12.30 -3.34 19.97
N ASN A 79 13.00 -3.87 18.97
CA ASN A 79 12.40 -4.57 17.84
C ASN A 79 11.66 -5.81 18.34
N HIS A 80 10.49 -6.09 17.79
CA HIS A 80 9.67 -7.25 18.17
C HIS A 80 9.31 -7.36 19.66
N ALA A 81 9.51 -6.31 20.47
CA ALA A 81 9.42 -6.40 21.93
C ALA A 81 8.12 -7.05 22.43
N PHE A 82 6.98 -6.79 21.77
CA PHE A 82 5.67 -7.37 22.08
C PHE A 82 5.08 -8.18 20.91
N ARG A 83 5.91 -8.59 19.93
CA ARG A 83 5.44 -9.36 18.76
C ARG A 83 4.63 -10.56 19.23
N GLU A 84 3.46 -10.82 18.64
CA GLU A 84 2.59 -11.97 18.96
C GLU A 84 2.12 -12.00 20.43
N CYS A 85 2.07 -10.86 21.14
CA CYS A 85 1.30 -10.74 22.39
C CYS A 85 -0.20 -10.69 22.06
N SER A 86 -0.76 -11.83 21.64
CA SER A 86 -2.11 -11.91 21.05
C SER A 86 -3.25 -11.54 22.00
N SER A 87 -3.04 -11.64 23.33
CA SER A 87 -4.05 -11.28 24.35
C SER A 87 -3.95 -9.83 24.82
N LEU A 88 -2.92 -9.08 24.38
CA LEU A 88 -2.69 -7.71 24.82
C LEU A 88 -3.73 -6.77 24.20
N ALA A 89 -4.78 -6.45 24.96
CA ALA A 89 -5.90 -5.66 24.47
C ALA A 89 -5.64 -4.15 24.50
N ALA A 90 -4.84 -3.70 25.47
CA ALA A 90 -4.47 -2.31 25.65
C ALA A 90 -3.05 -2.21 26.23
N ILE A 91 -2.34 -1.14 25.86
CA ILE A 91 -1.04 -0.80 26.43
C ILE A 91 -0.91 0.71 26.50
N THR A 92 -0.41 1.20 27.63
CA THR A 92 -0.04 2.62 27.78
C THR A 92 1.47 2.73 27.56
N ILE A 93 1.87 3.46 26.53
CA ILE A 93 3.28 3.76 26.26
C ILE A 93 3.60 5.09 26.95
N PRO A 94 4.60 5.15 27.86
CA PRO A 94 4.95 6.39 28.53
C PRO A 94 5.43 7.48 27.56
N ALA A 95 5.17 8.75 27.90
CA ALA A 95 5.56 9.90 27.10
C ALA A 95 7.08 10.05 26.92
N SER A 96 7.87 9.46 27.84
CA SER A 96 9.33 9.40 27.80
C SER A 96 9.89 8.51 26.68
N VAL A 97 9.06 7.63 26.08
CA VAL A 97 9.50 6.73 25.02
C VAL A 97 9.75 7.54 23.74
N ALA A 98 11.00 7.56 23.29
CA ALA A 98 11.42 8.23 22.06
C ALA A 98 11.47 7.27 20.86
N THR A 99 11.64 5.96 21.12
CA THR A 99 11.82 4.96 20.07
C THR A 99 10.96 3.72 20.33
N ILE A 100 10.20 3.33 19.31
CA ILE A 100 9.49 2.04 19.22
C ILE A 100 10.12 1.26 18.05
N GLY A 101 10.68 0.09 18.34
CA GLY A 101 11.38 -0.73 17.37
C GLY A 101 10.46 -1.31 16.30
N ASN A 102 11.08 -1.77 15.21
CA ASN A 102 10.38 -2.43 14.12
C ASN A 102 9.64 -3.67 14.63
N TYR A 103 8.45 -3.93 14.07
CA TYR A 103 7.62 -5.09 14.43
C TYR A 103 7.26 -5.17 15.93
N ALA A 104 7.40 -4.11 16.72
CA ALA A 104 7.23 -4.15 18.17
C ALA A 104 5.88 -4.73 18.60
N PHE A 105 4.79 -4.44 17.87
CA PHE A 105 3.44 -4.93 18.14
C PHE A 105 2.90 -5.82 16.98
N LEU A 106 3.78 -6.37 16.15
CA LEU A 106 3.39 -7.28 15.07
C LEU A 106 2.53 -8.42 15.64
N LEU A 107 1.36 -8.68 15.06
CA LEU A 107 0.42 -9.74 15.47
C LEU A 107 -0.13 -9.60 16.90
N CYS A 108 -0.14 -8.41 17.49
CA CYS A 108 -0.94 -8.12 18.69
C CYS A 108 -2.43 -8.05 18.33
N SER A 109 -3.04 -9.20 18.01
CA SER A 109 -4.35 -9.27 17.37
C SER A 109 -5.52 -8.73 18.22
N SER A 110 -5.37 -8.68 19.55
CA SER A 110 -6.39 -8.11 20.45
C SER A 110 -6.21 -6.61 20.73
N LEU A 111 -5.08 -6.01 20.33
CA LEU A 111 -4.80 -4.60 20.62
C LEU A 111 -5.84 -3.71 19.95
N ALA A 112 -6.70 -3.08 20.75
CA ALA A 112 -7.86 -2.34 20.26
C ALA A 112 -7.57 -0.86 20.03
N ALA A 113 -6.71 -0.28 20.86
CA ALA A 113 -6.30 1.12 20.76
C ALA A 113 -4.87 1.32 21.24
N ILE A 114 -4.18 2.31 20.65
CA ILE A 114 -2.86 2.74 21.11
C ILE A 114 -2.65 4.24 20.88
N THR A 115 -1.92 4.88 21.79
CA THR A 115 -1.42 6.25 21.61
C THR A 115 0.09 6.19 21.42
N ILE A 116 0.58 6.75 20.31
CA ILE A 116 2.02 6.88 20.06
C ILE A 116 2.52 8.12 20.83
N PRO A 117 3.60 8.01 21.62
CA PRO A 117 4.08 9.12 22.45
C PRO A 117 4.79 10.20 21.61
N ASP A 118 4.71 11.45 22.07
CA ASP A 118 5.21 12.65 21.37
C ASP A 118 6.72 12.60 21.05
N GLY A 119 7.51 11.76 21.73
CA GLY A 119 8.92 11.57 21.43
C GLY A 119 9.21 10.80 20.12
N VAL A 120 8.21 10.13 19.55
CA VAL A 120 8.40 9.25 18.39
C VAL A 120 8.31 10.01 17.07
N THR A 121 9.36 9.92 16.25
CA THR A 121 9.41 10.55 14.92
C THR A 121 9.09 9.59 13.77
N THR A 122 9.17 8.28 14.00
CA THR A 122 8.99 7.24 12.99
C THR A 122 8.14 6.11 13.54
N ILE A 123 7.08 5.75 12.81
CA ILE A 123 6.37 4.48 13.01
C ILE A 123 7.08 3.44 12.14
N GLY A 124 7.91 2.59 12.77
CA GLY A 124 8.81 1.68 12.08
C GLY A 124 8.12 0.55 11.30
N ASN A 125 8.94 -0.20 10.56
CA ASN A 125 8.52 -1.30 9.70
C ASN A 125 7.59 -2.26 10.44
N SER A 126 6.39 -2.49 9.90
CA SER A 126 5.42 -3.47 10.38
C SER A 126 5.09 -3.37 11.88
N THR A 127 5.27 -2.19 12.51
CA THR A 127 5.11 -2.01 13.96
C THR A 127 3.76 -2.51 14.46
N PHE A 128 2.66 -2.23 13.74
CA PHE A 128 1.29 -2.66 14.06
C PHE A 128 0.72 -3.65 13.04
N GLN A 129 1.58 -4.28 12.22
CA GLN A 129 1.12 -5.24 11.23
C GLN A 129 0.28 -6.33 11.92
N ARG A 130 -0.90 -6.61 11.35
CA ARG A 130 -1.87 -7.61 11.82
C ARG A 130 -2.36 -7.39 13.27
N CYS A 131 -2.32 -6.16 13.78
CA CYS A 131 -3.15 -5.76 14.91
C CYS A 131 -4.61 -5.68 14.45
N SER A 132 -5.24 -6.82 14.22
CA SER A 132 -6.53 -6.92 13.53
C SER A 132 -7.70 -6.26 14.26
N SER A 133 -7.61 -6.12 15.59
CA SER A 133 -8.61 -5.43 16.42
C SER A 133 -8.34 -3.93 16.58
N LEU A 134 -7.22 -3.41 16.05
CA LEU A 134 -6.86 -2.00 16.21
C LEU A 134 -7.88 -1.12 15.48
N ALA A 135 -8.71 -0.45 16.26
CA ALA A 135 -9.80 0.39 15.78
C ALA A 135 -9.51 1.88 15.96
N ALA A 136 -8.63 2.24 16.92
CA ALA A 136 -8.25 3.61 17.20
C ALA A 136 -6.74 3.74 17.39
N ILE A 137 -6.14 4.74 16.75
CA ILE A 137 -4.75 5.11 16.98
C ILE A 137 -4.59 6.62 16.99
N THR A 138 -3.81 7.12 17.93
CA THR A 138 -3.38 8.53 17.96
C THR A 138 -1.91 8.60 17.56
N ILE A 139 -1.62 9.36 16.50
CA ILE A 139 -0.28 9.62 15.98
C ILE A 139 0.07 11.08 16.31
N PRO A 140 1.20 11.37 16.99
CA PRO A 140 1.59 12.73 17.35
C PRO A 140 2.19 13.47 16.17
N ASP A 141 2.14 14.80 16.21
CA ASP A 141 2.64 15.70 15.15
C ASP A 141 4.15 15.61 14.91
N THR A 142 4.89 14.97 15.82
CA THR A 142 6.32 14.72 15.70
C THR A 142 6.66 13.61 14.70
N VAL A 143 5.69 12.78 14.30
CA VAL A 143 5.90 11.73 13.31
C VAL A 143 6.08 12.33 11.92
N THR A 144 7.21 12.00 11.28
CA THR A 144 7.51 12.40 9.90
C THR A 144 7.46 11.22 8.92
N THR A 145 7.54 9.99 9.43
CA THR A 145 7.67 8.77 8.63
C THR A 145 6.78 7.65 9.16
N ILE A 146 5.99 7.05 8.25
CA ILE A 146 5.27 5.79 8.45
C ILE A 146 5.89 4.77 7.52
N ASP A 147 6.58 3.76 8.06
CA ASP A 147 7.39 2.84 7.28
C ASP A 147 6.60 1.67 6.64
N PHE A 148 7.34 0.78 5.95
CA PHE A 148 6.79 -0.37 5.25
C PHE A 148 5.84 -1.19 6.12
N GLY A 149 4.62 -1.40 5.64
CA GLY A 149 3.67 -2.31 6.31
C GLY A 149 3.25 -1.91 7.73
N ALA A 150 3.53 -0.68 8.18
CA ALA A 150 3.32 -0.25 9.57
C ALA A 150 1.93 -0.62 10.14
N PHE A 151 0.87 -0.51 9.34
CA PHE A 151 -0.51 -0.85 9.67
C PHE A 151 -1.09 -1.97 8.79
N TRP A 152 -0.26 -2.77 8.14
CA TRP A 152 -0.74 -3.83 7.26
C TRP A 152 -1.66 -4.79 8.02
N GLY A 153 -2.94 -4.81 7.66
CA GLY A 153 -3.91 -5.78 8.17
C GLY A 153 -4.51 -5.36 9.51
N CYS A 154 -4.46 -4.06 9.85
CA CYS A 154 -5.32 -3.46 10.86
C CYS A 154 -6.77 -3.41 10.36
N SER A 155 -7.39 -4.58 10.25
CA SER A 155 -8.68 -4.77 9.57
C SER A 155 -9.87 -4.10 10.27
N SER A 156 -9.75 -3.72 11.55
CA SER A 156 -10.79 -3.00 12.30
C SER A 156 -10.61 -1.48 12.29
N LEU A 157 -9.53 -0.96 11.69
CA LEU A 157 -9.26 0.46 11.64
C LEU A 157 -10.22 1.13 10.65
N THR A 158 -11.14 1.96 11.15
CA THR A 158 -12.16 2.63 10.32
C THR A 158 -11.74 4.01 9.84
N ALA A 159 -10.94 4.71 10.65
CA ALA A 159 -10.39 6.02 10.35
C ALA A 159 -9.00 6.16 10.97
N ILE A 160 -8.16 6.99 10.35
CA ILE A 160 -6.87 7.38 10.88
C ILE A 160 -6.55 8.81 10.46
N THR A 161 -6.05 9.60 11.41
CA THR A 161 -5.51 10.93 11.12
C THR A 161 -4.00 10.79 11.01
N ILE A 162 -3.46 11.09 9.83
CA ILE A 162 -2.01 11.18 9.62
C ILE A 162 -1.62 12.66 9.80
N PRO A 163 -0.65 12.98 10.67
CA PRO A 163 -0.20 14.36 10.86
C PRO A 163 0.36 15.00 9.59
N ASP A 164 0.20 16.32 9.48
CA ASP A 164 0.66 17.10 8.32
C ASP A 164 2.19 17.06 8.13
N GLY A 165 2.94 16.80 9.21
CA GLY A 165 4.40 16.67 9.20
C GLY A 165 4.91 15.39 8.53
N VAL A 166 4.04 14.42 8.22
CA VAL A 166 4.43 13.17 7.56
C VAL A 166 4.75 13.42 6.09
N THR A 167 5.99 13.10 5.70
CA THR A 167 6.47 13.22 4.31
C THR A 167 6.59 11.86 3.61
N THR A 168 6.63 10.78 4.38
CA THR A 168 6.88 9.43 3.86
C THR A 168 5.85 8.43 4.38
N ILE A 169 5.15 7.77 3.46
CA ILE A 169 4.29 6.60 3.72
C ILE A 169 4.86 5.42 2.92
N GLY A 170 5.40 4.44 3.64
CA GLY A 170 6.08 3.29 3.07
C GLY A 170 5.14 2.35 2.33
N ASN A 171 5.72 1.53 1.44
CA ASN A 171 4.96 0.54 0.69
C ASN A 171 4.13 -0.35 1.64
N ARG A 172 2.91 -0.68 1.23
CA ARG A 172 1.98 -1.54 1.99
C ARG A 172 1.61 -1.02 3.38
N ALA A 173 1.88 0.24 3.72
CA ALA A 173 1.62 0.79 5.06
C ALA A 173 0.19 0.50 5.57
N PHE A 174 -0.84 0.62 4.71
CA PHE A 174 -2.24 0.34 5.04
C PHE A 174 -2.81 -0.85 4.27
N LEU A 175 -1.96 -1.77 3.79
CA LEU A 175 -2.39 -2.95 3.03
C LEU A 175 -3.44 -3.74 3.84
N VAL A 176 -4.60 -4.00 3.25
CA VAL A 176 -5.72 -4.79 3.83
C VAL A 176 -6.23 -4.18 5.15
N CYS A 177 -6.24 -2.85 5.28
CA CYS A 177 -7.08 -2.16 6.26
C CYS A 177 -8.54 -2.16 5.75
N SER A 178 -9.17 -3.33 5.74
CA SER A 178 -10.42 -3.57 5.02
C SER A 178 -11.60 -2.70 5.46
N SER A 179 -11.61 -2.25 6.71
CA SER A 179 -12.66 -1.38 7.27
C SER A 179 -12.35 0.11 7.15
N LEU A 180 -11.18 0.51 6.63
CA LEU A 180 -10.80 1.91 6.53
C LEU A 180 -11.70 2.61 5.51
N GLU A 181 -12.52 3.56 5.98
CA GLU A 181 -13.55 4.22 5.16
C GLU A 181 -13.04 5.50 4.49
N ALA A 182 -12.17 6.22 5.18
CA ALA A 182 -11.58 7.47 4.73
C ALA A 182 -10.16 7.64 5.28
N ILE A 183 -9.31 8.27 4.47
CA ILE A 183 -7.98 8.70 4.88
C ILE A 183 -7.59 9.97 4.12
N ILE A 184 -6.89 10.87 4.81
CA ILE A 184 -6.29 12.06 4.22
C ILE A 184 -4.80 11.80 4.09
N ILE A 185 -4.28 11.89 2.86
CA ILE A 185 -2.83 11.84 2.63
C ILE A 185 -2.27 13.24 2.93
N PRO A 186 -1.25 13.38 3.79
CA PRO A 186 -0.64 14.67 4.11
C PRO A 186 -0.04 15.35 2.89
N ASN A 187 -0.06 16.69 2.88
CA ASN A 187 0.46 17.49 1.76
C ASN A 187 1.97 17.32 1.52
N GLY A 188 2.73 16.90 2.54
CA GLY A 188 4.16 16.62 2.43
C GLY A 188 4.51 15.35 1.66
N VAL A 189 3.53 14.48 1.39
CA VAL A 189 3.75 13.20 0.69
C VAL A 189 3.84 13.44 -0.82
N THR A 190 4.96 13.00 -1.41
CA THR A 190 5.22 13.12 -2.86
C THR A 190 5.02 11.81 -3.63
N ILE A 191 5.02 10.67 -2.93
CA ILE A 191 4.91 9.34 -3.54
C ILE A 191 3.87 8.53 -2.77
N ILE A 192 2.87 8.00 -3.49
CA ILE A 192 2.00 6.96 -2.96
C ILE A 192 2.65 5.62 -3.32
N GLY A 193 3.24 4.96 -2.33
CA GLY A 193 3.98 3.72 -2.51
C GLY A 193 3.17 2.55 -3.08
N SER A 194 3.88 1.48 -3.43
CA SER A 194 3.27 0.25 -3.93
C SER A 194 2.39 -0.41 -2.87
N GLY A 195 1.14 -0.70 -3.24
CA GLY A 195 0.17 -1.41 -2.41
C GLY A 195 -0.22 -0.70 -1.12
N VAL A 196 0.02 0.61 -0.97
CA VAL A 196 -0.24 1.35 0.28
C VAL A 196 -1.66 1.14 0.79
N PHE A 197 -2.68 1.22 -0.07
CA PHE A 197 -4.09 1.05 0.27
C PHE A 197 -4.71 -0.21 -0.34
N ARG A 198 -3.90 -1.14 -0.85
CA ARG A 198 -4.42 -2.35 -1.50
C ARG A 198 -5.35 -3.11 -0.55
N GLY A 199 -6.55 -3.47 -1.00
CA GLY A 199 -7.53 -4.21 -0.20
C GLY A 199 -8.19 -3.41 0.91
N CYS A 200 -8.09 -2.07 0.90
CA CYS A 200 -8.95 -1.21 1.73
C CYS A 200 -10.37 -1.18 1.12
N SER A 201 -11.08 -2.30 1.25
CA SER A 201 -12.35 -2.54 0.54
C SER A 201 -13.46 -1.55 0.90
N SER A 202 -13.45 -0.98 2.10
CA SER A 202 -14.40 0.06 2.55
C SER A 202 -14.00 1.49 2.19
N LEU A 203 -12.79 1.72 1.64
CA LEU A 203 -12.30 3.06 1.34
C LEU A 203 -13.15 3.66 0.21
N ALA A 204 -14.03 4.59 0.56
CA ALA A 204 -15.03 5.14 -0.36
C ALA A 204 -14.56 6.41 -1.08
N ALA A 205 -13.71 7.19 -0.40
CA ALA A 205 -13.16 8.43 -0.92
C ALA A 205 -11.73 8.64 -0.42
N ILE A 206 -10.88 9.18 -1.30
CA ILE A 206 -9.53 9.63 -0.95
C ILE A 206 -9.19 10.87 -1.78
N THR A 207 -8.52 11.82 -1.13
CA THR A 207 -7.96 13.00 -1.81
C THR A 207 -6.46 12.79 -1.98
N ILE A 208 -5.99 12.93 -3.21
CA ILE A 208 -4.56 12.88 -3.54
C ILE A 208 -4.01 14.31 -3.53
N PRO A 209 -3.02 14.65 -2.70
CA PRO A 209 -2.44 15.99 -2.65
C PRO A 209 -1.75 16.39 -3.95
N ASN A 210 -1.76 17.68 -4.27
CA ASN A 210 -1.10 18.24 -5.46
C ASN A 210 0.44 18.10 -5.45
N GLY A 211 1.04 17.69 -4.34
CA GLY A 211 2.47 17.39 -4.24
C GLY A 211 2.83 15.98 -4.74
N VAL A 212 1.86 15.09 -4.91
CA VAL A 212 2.10 13.70 -5.32
C VAL A 212 2.53 13.66 -6.79
N THR A 213 3.68 13.04 -7.05
CA THR A 213 4.24 12.88 -8.40
C THR A 213 4.06 11.47 -8.96
N SER A 214 3.88 10.46 -8.10
CA SER A 214 3.71 9.08 -8.55
C SER A 214 2.80 8.25 -7.65
N ILE A 215 2.08 7.33 -8.30
CA ILE A 215 1.23 6.31 -7.66
C ILE A 215 1.82 4.94 -8.00
N GLY A 216 2.21 4.18 -6.99
CA GLY A 216 2.90 2.91 -7.15
C GLY A 216 2.01 1.75 -7.59
N ASN A 217 2.65 0.61 -7.84
CA ASN A 217 1.98 -0.61 -8.28
C ASN A 217 0.93 -1.06 -7.25
N SER A 218 -0.25 -1.41 -7.73
CA SER A 218 -1.38 -1.86 -6.92
C SER A 218 -1.77 -0.92 -5.76
N ALA A 219 -1.41 0.36 -5.78
CA ALA A 219 -1.59 1.29 -4.66
C ALA A 219 -3.02 1.28 -4.07
N PHE A 220 -4.03 1.25 -4.93
CA PHE A 220 -5.47 1.22 -4.60
C PHE A 220 -6.15 -0.07 -5.05
N SER A 221 -5.40 -1.11 -5.41
CA SER A 221 -5.98 -2.36 -5.90
C SER A 221 -6.97 -2.94 -4.88
N GLN A 222 -8.15 -3.37 -5.34
CA GLN A 222 -9.24 -3.91 -4.52
C GLN A 222 -9.82 -2.91 -3.51
N CYS A 223 -9.72 -1.60 -3.76
CA CYS A 223 -10.54 -0.59 -3.07
C CYS A 223 -11.95 -0.59 -3.69
N SER A 224 -12.72 -1.66 -3.45
CA SER A 224 -13.99 -1.93 -4.13
C SER A 224 -15.09 -0.89 -3.88
N SER A 225 -15.00 -0.13 -2.78
CA SER A 225 -15.97 0.95 -2.47
C SER A 225 -15.56 2.32 -3.02
N LEU A 226 -14.35 2.46 -3.59
CA LEU A 226 -13.83 3.73 -4.08
C LEU A 226 -14.63 4.16 -5.32
N ALA A 227 -15.53 5.12 -5.14
CA ALA A 227 -16.48 5.51 -6.19
C ALA A 227 -15.95 6.59 -7.14
N ALA A 228 -15.08 7.47 -6.61
CA ALA A 228 -14.48 8.55 -7.37
C ALA A 228 -13.09 8.87 -6.82
N ILE A 229 -12.19 9.27 -7.72
CA ILE A 229 -10.88 9.78 -7.35
C ILE A 229 -10.45 10.86 -8.34
N THR A 230 -9.84 11.93 -7.81
CA THR A 230 -9.20 12.98 -8.62
C THR A 230 -7.70 12.78 -8.54
N ILE A 231 -7.06 12.60 -9.69
CA ILE A 231 -5.60 12.51 -9.79
C ILE A 231 -5.08 13.89 -10.20
N PRO A 232 -4.23 14.53 -9.38
CA PRO A 232 -3.65 15.84 -9.69
C PRO A 232 -2.73 15.79 -10.92
N ASP A 233 -2.60 16.93 -11.60
CA ASP A 233 -1.73 17.08 -12.79
C ASP A 233 -0.24 16.88 -12.47
N SER A 234 0.14 16.97 -11.19
CA SER A 234 1.49 16.67 -10.71
C SER A 234 1.87 15.20 -10.86
N VAL A 235 0.88 14.29 -10.93
CA VAL A 235 1.12 12.86 -11.06
C VAL A 235 1.58 12.54 -12.47
N THR A 236 2.84 12.15 -12.62
CA THR A 236 3.45 11.82 -13.92
C THR A 236 3.41 10.32 -14.22
N SER A 237 3.19 9.47 -13.21
CA SER A 237 3.15 8.01 -13.39
C SER A 237 2.20 7.31 -12.43
N ILE A 238 1.43 6.36 -12.95
CA ILE A 238 0.56 5.44 -12.21
C ILE A 238 0.98 4.01 -12.53
N GLY A 239 1.29 3.23 -11.49
CA GLY A 239 1.85 1.89 -11.61
C GLY A 239 0.89 0.81 -12.11
N ILE A 240 1.45 -0.39 -12.30
CA ILE A 240 0.73 -1.59 -12.74
C ILE A 240 -0.38 -1.92 -11.74
N ALA A 241 -1.58 -2.22 -12.26
CA ALA A 241 -2.73 -2.63 -11.48
C ALA A 241 -3.11 -1.65 -10.34
N ALA A 242 -2.73 -0.37 -10.43
CA ALA A 242 -2.87 0.59 -9.34
C ALA A 242 -4.32 0.71 -8.83
N PHE A 243 -5.31 0.62 -9.72
CA PHE A 243 -6.75 0.63 -9.40
C PHE A 243 -7.45 -0.69 -9.75
N TYR A 244 -6.69 -1.79 -9.92
CA TYR A 244 -7.26 -3.10 -10.26
C TYR A 244 -8.37 -3.50 -9.28
N GLY A 245 -9.56 -3.82 -9.78
CA GLY A 245 -10.70 -4.24 -8.95
C GLY A 245 -11.37 -3.13 -8.14
N CYS A 246 -11.15 -1.85 -8.45
CA CYS A 246 -11.95 -0.75 -7.92
C CYS A 246 -13.35 -0.74 -8.58
N SER A 247 -14.17 -1.72 -8.25
CA SER A 247 -15.43 -2.01 -8.96
C SER A 247 -16.47 -0.90 -8.87
N ALA A 248 -16.48 -0.09 -7.81
CA ALA A 248 -17.35 1.08 -7.67
C ALA A 248 -16.84 2.33 -8.42
N LEU A 249 -15.60 2.35 -8.91
CA LEU A 249 -15.00 3.53 -9.50
C LEU A 249 -15.74 3.92 -10.79
N MET A 250 -16.50 5.02 -10.73
CA MET A 250 -17.35 5.46 -11.84
C MET A 250 -16.74 6.64 -12.59
N THR A 251 -16.03 7.52 -11.87
CA THR A 251 -15.45 8.74 -12.45
C THR A 251 -14.00 8.90 -12.05
N LEU A 252 -13.21 9.36 -13.02
CA LEU A 252 -11.78 9.56 -12.90
C LEU A 252 -11.38 10.78 -13.73
N SER A 253 -10.51 11.63 -13.17
CA SER A 253 -9.86 12.75 -13.88
C SER A 253 -8.36 12.53 -13.87
N LEU A 254 -7.73 12.58 -15.05
CA LEU A 254 -6.30 12.34 -15.29
C LEU A 254 -5.72 13.42 -16.21
N SER A 255 -4.46 13.79 -15.97
CA SER A 255 -3.65 14.54 -16.93
C SER A 255 -3.34 13.70 -18.18
N PRO A 256 -3.34 14.28 -19.39
CA PRO A 256 -3.03 13.55 -20.63
C PRO A 256 -1.56 13.10 -20.72
N ALA A 257 -0.66 13.66 -19.89
CA ALA A 257 0.76 13.33 -19.89
C ALA A 257 1.12 12.18 -18.93
N VAL A 258 0.17 11.67 -18.15
CA VAL A 258 0.44 10.63 -17.15
C VAL A 258 0.77 9.29 -17.81
N SER A 259 1.87 8.68 -17.40
CA SER A 259 2.19 7.29 -17.77
C SER A 259 1.32 6.33 -16.96
N ILE A 260 0.60 5.42 -17.63
CA ILE A 260 -0.30 4.44 -17.00
C ILE A 260 0.26 3.04 -17.20
N GLY A 261 0.49 2.32 -16.11
CA GLY A 261 0.95 0.93 -16.13
C GLY A 261 -0.13 -0.06 -16.55
N ASN A 262 0.29 -1.27 -16.91
CA ASN A 262 -0.61 -2.34 -17.34
C ASN A 262 -1.69 -2.65 -16.31
N ASP A 263 -2.87 -3.05 -16.78
CA ASP A 263 -4.02 -3.48 -15.96
C ASP A 263 -4.47 -2.46 -14.91
N CYS A 264 -4.08 -1.19 -15.04
CA CYS A 264 -4.32 -0.15 -14.04
C CYS A 264 -5.79 -0.07 -13.61
N PHE A 265 -6.71 -0.15 -14.57
CA PHE A 265 -8.16 -0.08 -14.38
C PHE A 265 -8.87 -1.40 -14.70
N LEU A 266 -8.16 -2.52 -14.78
CA LEU A 266 -8.77 -3.82 -14.99
C LEU A 266 -9.72 -4.14 -13.81
N ASP A 267 -10.87 -4.73 -14.11
CA ASP A 267 -11.97 -5.01 -13.17
C ASP A 267 -12.60 -3.77 -12.49
N CYS A 268 -12.37 -2.56 -13.02
CA CYS A 268 -13.16 -1.36 -12.69
C CYS A 268 -14.53 -1.40 -13.40
N THR A 269 -15.41 -2.30 -12.98
CA THR A 269 -16.65 -2.63 -13.71
C THR A 269 -17.60 -1.44 -13.91
N ALA A 270 -17.71 -0.51 -12.95
CA ALA A 270 -18.50 0.71 -13.11
C ALA A 270 -17.92 1.63 -14.20
N LEU A 271 -16.60 1.81 -14.24
CA LEU A 271 -15.90 2.59 -15.26
C LEU A 271 -16.04 1.96 -16.65
N ILE A 272 -15.90 0.64 -16.75
CA ILE A 272 -16.09 -0.13 -17.99
C ILE A 272 -17.52 0.03 -18.50
N SER A 273 -18.51 -0.06 -17.61
CA SER A 273 -19.92 0.14 -17.97
C SER A 273 -20.19 1.57 -18.47
N ALA A 274 -19.54 2.57 -17.87
CA ALA A 274 -19.63 3.96 -18.29
C ALA A 274 -19.00 4.21 -19.68
N ALA A 275 -17.94 3.48 -20.03
CA ALA A 275 -17.33 3.52 -21.36
C ALA A 275 -18.26 2.87 -22.40
N ALA A 276 -18.81 1.70 -22.09
CA ALA A 276 -19.74 0.99 -22.97
C ALA A 276 -20.99 1.83 -23.27
N ALA A 277 -21.54 2.55 -22.28
CA ALA A 277 -22.68 3.44 -22.46
C ALA A 277 -22.41 4.62 -23.42
N GLN A 278 -21.14 4.92 -23.69
CA GLN A 278 -20.69 5.95 -24.63
C GLN A 278 -20.16 5.36 -25.95
N ASN A 279 -20.45 4.08 -26.22
CA ASN A 279 -19.97 3.33 -27.40
C ASN A 279 -18.44 3.30 -27.54
N MET A 280 -17.72 3.33 -26.42
CA MET A 280 -16.27 3.15 -26.40
C MET A 280 -15.92 1.67 -26.35
N LEU A 281 -14.86 1.30 -27.07
CA LEU A 281 -14.40 -0.09 -27.10
C LEU A 281 -13.67 -0.45 -25.81
N THR A 282 -13.03 0.53 -25.18
CA THR A 282 -12.29 0.34 -23.93
C THR A 282 -12.47 1.51 -22.94
N VAL A 283 -12.01 1.32 -21.70
CA VAL A 283 -11.93 2.39 -20.70
C VAL A 283 -10.93 3.46 -21.13
N GLU A 284 -9.85 3.07 -21.81
CA GLU A 284 -8.88 4.02 -22.36
C GLU A 284 -9.56 5.00 -23.31
N ASP A 285 -10.41 4.55 -24.23
CA ASP A 285 -11.16 5.43 -25.14
C ASP A 285 -12.02 6.46 -24.39
N LEU A 286 -12.62 6.06 -23.26
CA LEU A 286 -13.38 6.95 -22.38
C LEU A 286 -12.51 8.05 -21.79
N LEU A 287 -11.35 7.67 -21.26
CA LEU A 287 -10.38 8.62 -20.70
C LEU A 287 -9.91 9.60 -21.80
N HIS A 288 -9.61 9.10 -23.00
CA HIS A 288 -9.21 9.92 -24.15
C HIS A 288 -10.31 10.90 -24.62
N SER A 289 -11.58 10.49 -24.62
CA SER A 289 -12.69 11.35 -25.08
C SER A 289 -12.95 12.54 -24.17
N ARG A 290 -12.71 12.38 -22.86
CA ARG A 290 -12.81 13.46 -21.87
C ARG A 290 -11.60 14.41 -21.94
N TRP A 291 -10.52 14.03 -22.63
CA TRP A 291 -9.35 14.88 -22.89
C TRP A 291 -9.56 15.92 -24.01
N HIS A 292 -10.73 15.96 -24.66
CA HIS A 292 -10.98 16.83 -25.83
C HIS A 292 -11.14 18.34 -25.56
N ARG A 293 -10.44 18.93 -24.58
CA ARG A 293 -10.08 20.37 -24.65
C ARG A 293 -8.78 20.57 -25.47
N ILE A 294 -8.86 20.10 -26.72
CA ILE A 294 -8.33 20.60 -28.02
C ILE A 294 -6.82 20.76 -28.34
N ARG A 295 -5.81 20.86 -27.47
CA ARG A 295 -4.45 21.25 -27.97
C ARG A 295 -3.29 20.24 -28.01
N GLU A 296 -3.39 19.03 -27.49
CA GLU A 296 -2.17 18.19 -27.32
C GLU A 296 -2.26 16.79 -27.95
N ARG A 297 -2.83 16.73 -29.16
CA ARG A 297 -3.03 15.51 -29.96
C ARG A 297 -1.76 14.77 -30.44
N VAL A 298 -0.56 15.35 -30.25
CA VAL A 298 0.67 14.87 -30.93
C VAL A 298 1.51 13.90 -30.07
N ALA A 299 1.38 13.91 -28.75
CA ALA A 299 2.15 13.01 -27.87
C ALA A 299 1.54 11.58 -27.76
N VAL A 300 0.23 11.45 -27.96
CA VAL A 300 -0.50 10.17 -27.80
C VAL A 300 -0.17 9.18 -28.92
N LEU A 301 0.13 9.67 -30.14
CA LEU A 301 0.51 8.82 -31.26
C LEU A 301 1.97 8.31 -31.18
N SER A 302 2.82 8.90 -30.33
CA SER A 302 4.22 8.43 -30.17
C SER A 302 4.38 7.26 -29.20
N CYS A 303 3.42 7.03 -28.29
CA CYS A 303 3.50 5.92 -27.33
C CYS A 303 2.95 4.59 -27.86
N LEU A 304 2.20 4.60 -28.97
CA LEU A 304 1.65 3.39 -29.61
C LEU A 304 2.64 2.69 -30.55
N LYS A 305 3.88 3.19 -30.68
CA LYS A 305 4.94 2.51 -31.44
C LYS A 305 6.01 1.97 -30.50
N THR A 306 5.86 0.70 -30.10
CA THR A 306 6.96 -0.28 -30.08
C THR A 306 6.38 -1.70 -30.17
N PRO A 307 7.08 -2.64 -30.82
CA PRO A 307 6.50 -3.65 -31.69
C PRO A 307 6.22 -4.99 -30.99
N TRP A 308 5.26 -5.73 -31.54
CA TRP A 308 5.08 -7.16 -31.29
C TRP A 308 6.32 -7.91 -31.81
N ASN A 309 6.92 -8.76 -30.98
CA ASN A 309 8.18 -9.46 -31.27
C ASN A 309 7.87 -10.80 -31.97
N ASP A 310 8.06 -10.85 -33.28
CA ASP A 310 7.93 -12.07 -34.10
C ASP A 310 9.23 -12.90 -34.01
N ASP A 311 9.34 -13.77 -33.01
CA ASP A 311 10.43 -14.74 -32.90
C ASP A 311 10.07 -16.15 -33.41
N LEU A 312 9.03 -16.27 -34.25
CA LEU A 312 8.65 -17.55 -34.86
C LEU A 312 8.24 -17.34 -36.32
N GLU A 313 9.22 -17.49 -37.22
CA GLU A 313 9.12 -17.98 -38.61
C GLU A 313 10.03 -17.17 -39.55
N ASN A 314 11.33 -17.50 -39.56
CA ASN A 314 11.95 -18.22 -40.69
C ASN A 314 13.48 -18.06 -40.72
N GLN A 315 14.15 -19.22 -40.80
CA GLN A 315 15.46 -19.33 -41.45
C GLN A 315 15.34 -19.02 -42.96
N PRO A 316 16.46 -18.65 -43.62
CA PRO A 316 16.48 -17.58 -44.61
C PRO A 316 16.31 -18.07 -46.05
N ARG A 317 16.01 -17.14 -46.96
CA ARG A 317 16.54 -17.18 -48.33
C ARG A 317 16.49 -15.81 -49.02
N SER A 318 17.42 -15.67 -49.93
CA SER A 318 18.10 -14.47 -50.39
C SER A 318 17.83 -14.16 -51.86
N ASP A 319 18.26 -12.94 -52.24
CA ASP A 319 18.83 -12.52 -53.54
C ASP A 319 17.99 -11.87 -54.66
N THR A 320 18.02 -10.52 -54.67
CA THR A 320 18.51 -9.57 -55.72
C THR A 320 17.76 -9.41 -57.09
N PRO A 321 18.07 -8.42 -57.98
CA PRO A 321 17.38 -7.12 -58.10
C PRO A 321 17.10 -6.64 -59.57
N GLU A 322 16.71 -5.36 -59.77
CA GLU A 322 16.57 -4.55 -61.03
C GLU A 322 15.14 -4.38 -61.61
N GLN A 323 14.63 -3.23 -62.10
CA GLN A 323 15.06 -1.82 -62.23
C GLN A 323 13.81 -0.94 -62.59
N ASN A 324 13.76 0.30 -62.08
CA ASN A 324 13.07 1.52 -62.59
C ASN A 324 11.51 1.53 -62.67
N SER A 325 10.75 2.59 -62.37
CA SER A 325 10.99 3.97 -61.94
C SER A 325 9.62 4.67 -61.85
N HIS A 326 9.43 5.51 -60.83
CA HIS A 326 8.29 6.42 -60.56
C HIS A 326 7.01 5.79 -59.97
N LEU A 327 6.70 6.24 -58.74
CA LEU A 327 5.67 5.81 -57.79
C LEU A 327 6.09 4.62 -56.91
N ASP A 328 6.05 4.82 -55.59
CA ASP A 328 6.46 3.83 -54.59
C ASP A 328 5.35 2.79 -54.39
N GLY A 329 5.72 1.52 -54.49
CA GLY A 329 4.83 0.37 -54.69
C GLY A 329 4.27 -0.24 -53.40
N ASP A 330 4.64 0.28 -52.23
CA ASP A 330 4.23 -0.30 -50.94
C ASP A 330 2.82 0.11 -50.47
N GLU A 331 2.18 1.10 -51.11
CA GLU A 331 0.76 1.43 -50.85
C GLU A 331 -0.23 0.62 -51.73
N VAL A 332 0.23 0.01 -52.82
CA VAL A 332 -0.65 -0.73 -53.74
C VAL A 332 -0.79 -2.22 -53.37
N VAL A 333 0.21 -2.81 -52.69
CA VAL A 333 0.13 -4.21 -52.25
C VAL A 333 -0.63 -4.36 -50.92
N ALA A 334 -0.58 -3.35 -50.02
CA ALA A 334 -1.37 -3.35 -48.79
C ALA A 334 -2.89 -3.24 -49.05
N LEU A 335 -3.30 -2.61 -50.15
CA LEU A 335 -4.71 -2.45 -50.53
C LEU A 335 -5.29 -3.61 -51.35
N GLN A 336 -4.45 -4.48 -51.94
CA GLN A 336 -4.91 -5.69 -52.63
C GLN A 336 -5.03 -6.91 -51.70
N GLY A 337 -4.37 -6.91 -50.53
CA GLY A 337 -4.53 -7.94 -49.49
C GLY A 337 -5.83 -7.85 -48.68
N ILE A 338 -6.43 -6.66 -48.55
CA ILE A 338 -7.63 -6.42 -47.71
C ILE A 338 -8.95 -6.65 -48.49
N LYS A 339 -8.90 -6.92 -49.79
CA LYS A 339 -10.11 -7.25 -50.59
C LYS A 339 -10.51 -8.73 -50.58
N ALA A 340 -9.79 -9.59 -49.86
CA ALA A 340 -10.11 -11.02 -49.83
C ALA A 340 -10.18 -11.59 -48.40
N ARG A 341 -10.99 -11.00 -47.50
CA ARG A 341 -11.70 -11.73 -46.43
C ARG A 341 -12.70 -10.83 -45.68
N LYS A 342 -13.99 -11.10 -45.95
CA LYS A 342 -15.18 -10.87 -45.11
C LYS A 342 -15.75 -9.43 -44.93
N ARG A 343 -16.68 -9.13 -45.85
CA ARG A 343 -17.99 -8.43 -45.69
C ARG A 343 -18.13 -7.41 -44.54
N LEU A 344 -17.97 -6.13 -44.84
CA LEU A 344 -18.52 -5.02 -44.05
C LEU A 344 -19.95 -4.66 -44.51
N PRO A 345 -20.89 -4.31 -43.61
CA PRO A 345 -22.24 -3.87 -43.96
C PRO A 345 -22.26 -2.55 -44.76
N LYS A 346 -23.22 -2.42 -45.69
CA LYS A 346 -23.38 -1.30 -46.66
C LYS A 346 -23.39 0.11 -46.05
N VAL A 347 -23.61 0.28 -44.75
CA VAL A 347 -23.63 1.59 -44.08
C VAL A 347 -22.22 2.16 -43.90
N MET A 348 -21.20 1.31 -43.83
CA MET A 348 -19.81 1.73 -43.61
C MET A 348 -19.12 2.24 -44.89
N TRP A 349 -19.68 1.95 -46.07
CA TRP A 349 -19.20 2.49 -47.35
C TRP A 349 -19.59 3.95 -47.60
N ARG A 350 -20.59 4.48 -46.88
CA ARG A 350 -21.06 5.86 -47.06
C ARG A 350 -20.21 6.90 -46.33
N VAL A 351 -19.45 6.49 -45.31
CA VAL A 351 -18.55 7.39 -44.55
C VAL A 351 -17.16 7.46 -45.18
N ILE A 352 -16.73 6.41 -45.88
CA ILE A 352 -15.40 6.36 -46.54
C ILE A 352 -15.37 7.12 -47.87
N LEU A 353 -16.53 7.41 -48.48
CA LEU A 353 -16.61 8.21 -49.72
C LEU A 353 -16.86 9.72 -49.50
N GLU A 354 -17.05 10.16 -48.25
CA GLU A 354 -17.12 11.60 -47.91
C GLU A 354 -15.79 12.15 -47.34
N PHE A 355 -14.70 11.36 -47.35
CA PHE A 355 -13.39 11.75 -46.82
C PHE A 355 -12.20 11.30 -47.70
N LEU A 356 -12.38 11.36 -49.02
CA LEU A 356 -11.32 11.68 -49.98
C LEU A 356 -11.52 13.12 -50.44
#